data_AF-A0A1F4BJ32-F1
#
_entry.id   AF-A0A1F4BJ32-F1
#
_cell.length_a   1.000
_cell.length_b   1.000
_cell.length_c   1.000
_cell.angle_alpha   90.00
_cell.angle_beta   90.00
_cell.angle_gamma   90.00
#
_symmetry.space_group_name_H-M   'P 1'
#
loop_
_entity.id
_entity.type
_entity.pdbx_description
1 polymer ?
#
loop_
_entity_poly.entity_id
_entity_poly.type
_entity_poly.pdbx_seq_one_letter_code
_entity_poly.pdbx_strand_id
1 'polypeptide(L)'
;MRPTAASLEAAATASALACRLVQPADAVLREFFRSHHELGSHDRALVAETVFAVLRHKRLLEALVPDPTPRRLALASLVKFGGISIAALNSLLERDDHEWLIAVKRAATETLPAAVQLSLPDWIWERLAGEHAEQEAVSLARSLLNAAPLDLRVNTLRGNRDEVLRTFAADGIAAEPTPYSPVGVRLTGRPAINRHSLFTTGAVEVQDESSQLACYLVAPKRHEMVVDFCAGAGGKSLMLGALMRSQGRIYAFDVSAARLARFKPRLKRSGLSNLYPHPIANENDLRVKRLGGKIDRVLVDAPCTGLGTLRRNPDLKWRQSPQSLAELKLKQAAILRAASNLLKPGGRLVYATCSLLAAENEDIVAAFIADRGDFRKLHCGELLAQQGIALDTGECLRLAPHVHGTDGFFAAAMTRS
;
A
#
# COMPACT_ATOMS: atom_id res chain seq x y z
N MET A 1 -25.91 3.98 8.22
CA MET A 1 -25.74 4.11 9.69
C MET A 1 -26.01 5.55 10.06
N ARG A 2 -26.76 5.85 11.14
CA ARG A 2 -27.03 7.24 11.55
C ARG A 2 -25.96 7.69 12.55
N PRO A 3 -25.21 8.78 12.30
CA PRO A 3 -24.24 9.29 13.26
C PRO A 3 -24.94 9.78 14.53
N THR A 4 -24.27 9.66 15.66
CA THR A 4 -24.61 10.32 16.93
C THR A 4 -23.76 11.58 17.11
N ALA A 5 -24.17 12.46 18.03
CA ALA A 5 -23.37 13.64 18.38
C ALA A 5 -21.94 13.25 18.83
N ALA A 6 -21.84 12.23 19.70
CA ALA A 6 -20.56 11.69 20.16
C ALA A 6 -19.69 11.15 19.01
N SER A 7 -20.28 10.38 18.08
CA SER A 7 -19.54 9.86 16.93
C SER A 7 -19.06 10.96 15.97
N LEU A 8 -19.84 12.04 15.81
CA LEU A 8 -19.48 13.17 14.98
C LEU A 8 -18.36 14.00 15.61
N GLU A 9 -18.46 14.28 16.91
CA GLU A 9 -17.42 14.98 17.67
C GLU A 9 -16.10 14.19 17.68
N ALA A 10 -16.17 12.88 17.89
CA ALA A 10 -15.03 11.98 17.79
C ALA A 10 -14.42 12.00 16.38
N ALA A 11 -15.25 11.97 15.33
CA ALA A 11 -14.79 12.04 13.95
C ALA A 11 -14.11 13.38 13.64
N ALA A 12 -14.66 14.50 14.11
CA ALA A 12 -14.07 15.83 13.96
C ALA A 12 -12.72 15.93 14.67
N THR A 13 -12.66 15.46 15.93
CA THR A 13 -11.44 15.48 16.75
C THR A 13 -10.34 14.60 16.15
N ALA A 14 -10.68 13.36 15.79
CA ALA A 14 -9.73 12.45 15.15
C ALA A 14 -9.26 12.97 13.78
N SER A 15 -10.14 13.62 13.01
CA SER A 15 -9.77 14.26 11.73
C SER A 15 -8.81 15.42 11.96
N ALA A 16 -9.05 16.25 12.97
CA ALA A 16 -8.15 17.35 13.34
C ALA A 16 -6.76 16.83 13.70
N LEU A 17 -6.68 15.75 14.50
CA LEU A 17 -5.41 15.11 14.86
C LEU A 17 -4.69 14.54 13.64
N ALA A 18 -5.41 13.84 12.77
CA ALA A 18 -4.83 13.23 11.57
C ALA A 18 -4.32 14.27 10.57
N CYS A 19 -5.04 15.39 10.40
CA CYS A 19 -4.62 16.51 9.55
C CYS A 19 -3.39 17.28 10.05
N ARG A 20 -2.91 17.03 11.29
CA ARG A 20 -1.61 17.55 11.76
C ARG A 20 -0.42 16.80 11.14
N LEU A 21 -0.64 15.60 10.59
CA LEU A 21 0.33 14.82 9.82
C LEU A 21 1.63 14.44 10.58
N VAL A 22 1.62 14.53 11.92
CA VAL A 22 2.75 14.18 12.81
C VAL A 22 3.12 12.69 12.70
N GLN A 23 2.12 11.84 12.54
CA GLN A 23 2.29 10.38 12.38
C GLN A 23 1.25 9.85 11.37
N PRO A 24 1.43 8.61 10.85
CA PRO A 24 0.47 8.00 9.93
C PRO A 24 -0.97 7.98 10.48
N ALA A 25 -1.96 8.16 9.61
CA ALA A 25 -3.36 8.23 10.01
C ALA A 25 -3.87 6.97 10.75
N ASP A 26 -3.38 5.78 10.38
CA ASP A 26 -3.71 4.53 11.07
C ASP A 26 -3.17 4.49 12.51
N ALA A 27 -2.00 5.10 12.74
CA ALA A 27 -1.42 5.24 14.07
C ALA A 27 -2.21 6.23 14.92
N VAL A 28 -2.60 7.38 14.35
CA VAL A 28 -3.48 8.37 15.01
C VAL A 28 -4.79 7.70 15.45
N LEU A 29 -5.48 7.01 14.54
CA LEU A 29 -6.74 6.33 14.87
C LEU A 29 -6.55 5.23 15.93
N ARG A 30 -5.46 4.47 15.86
CA ARG A 30 -5.17 3.42 16.85
C ARG A 30 -4.95 4.00 18.24
N GLU A 31 -4.25 5.11 18.35
CA GLU A 31 -4.04 5.82 19.61
C GLU A 31 -5.34 6.46 20.11
N PHE A 32 -6.08 7.13 19.23
CA PHE A 32 -7.37 7.75 19.52
C PHE A 32 -8.38 6.72 20.08
N PHE A 33 -8.53 5.55 19.44
CA PHE A 33 -9.47 4.52 19.91
C PHE A 33 -9.02 3.78 21.18
N ARG A 34 -7.76 3.96 21.61
CA ARG A 34 -7.29 3.51 22.93
C ARG A 34 -7.66 4.50 24.03
N SER A 35 -7.76 5.80 23.75
CA SER A 35 -8.21 6.78 24.73
C SER A 35 -9.73 6.96 24.78
N HIS A 36 -10.46 6.41 23.80
CA HIS A 36 -11.93 6.52 23.67
C HIS A 36 -12.58 5.13 23.69
N HIS A 37 -12.65 4.53 24.88
CA HIS A 37 -13.18 3.17 25.08
C HIS A 37 -14.70 3.08 24.96
N GLU A 38 -15.39 4.19 25.21
CA GLU A 38 -16.83 4.36 25.11
C GLU A 38 -17.38 4.21 23.68
N LEU A 39 -16.54 4.42 22.66
CA LEU A 39 -16.94 4.25 21.27
C LEU A 39 -17.13 2.78 20.92
N GLY A 40 -18.35 2.41 20.50
CA GLY A 40 -18.68 1.06 20.03
C GLY A 40 -18.03 0.71 18.69
N SER A 41 -18.17 -0.53 18.25
CA SER A 41 -17.63 -0.99 16.95
C SER A 41 -18.15 -0.17 15.76
N HIS A 42 -19.44 0.18 15.79
CA HIS A 42 -20.09 1.00 14.77
C HIS A 42 -19.57 2.45 14.77
N ASP A 43 -19.43 3.08 15.93
CA ASP A 43 -18.89 4.44 16.02
C ASP A 43 -17.43 4.49 15.55
N ARG A 44 -16.60 3.52 15.95
CA ARG A 44 -15.20 3.42 15.51
C ARG A 44 -15.09 3.27 13.99
N ALA A 45 -15.98 2.50 13.37
CA ALA A 45 -16.04 2.37 11.92
C ALA A 45 -16.36 3.71 11.25
N LEU A 46 -17.40 4.40 11.73
CA LEU A 46 -17.80 5.71 11.21
C LEU A 46 -16.72 6.78 11.38
N VAL A 47 -16.07 6.83 12.55
CA VAL A 47 -14.95 7.74 12.82
C VAL A 47 -13.80 7.46 11.87
N ALA A 48 -13.39 6.20 11.72
CA ALA A 48 -12.29 5.83 10.84
C ALA A 48 -12.61 6.17 9.37
N GLU A 49 -13.80 5.81 8.87
CA GLU A 49 -14.24 6.12 7.51
C GLU A 49 -14.24 7.63 7.24
N THR A 50 -14.73 8.40 8.20
CA THR A 50 -14.78 9.87 8.10
C THR A 50 -13.38 10.47 8.07
N VAL A 51 -12.48 10.06 8.96
CA VAL A 51 -11.08 10.53 8.99
C VAL A 51 -10.38 10.24 7.67
N PHE A 52 -10.49 9.01 7.17
CA PHE A 52 -9.88 8.64 5.89
C PHE A 52 -10.51 9.40 4.71
N ALA A 53 -11.82 9.63 4.71
CA ALA A 53 -12.49 10.41 3.68
C ALA A 53 -12.10 11.90 3.72
N VAL A 54 -11.99 12.50 4.91
CA VAL A 54 -11.48 13.88 5.09
C VAL A 54 -10.06 14.00 4.54
N LEU A 55 -9.15 13.11 4.91
CA LEU A 55 -7.77 13.14 4.39
C LEU A 55 -7.71 12.94 2.86
N ARG A 56 -8.56 12.06 2.34
CA ARG A 56 -8.59 11.72 0.92
C ARG A 56 -9.09 12.88 0.07
N HIS A 57 -10.11 13.59 0.54
CA HIS A 57 -10.74 14.70 -0.17
C HIS A 57 -10.39 16.07 0.44
N LYS A 58 -9.35 16.16 1.27
CA LYS A 58 -9.00 17.33 2.10
C LYS A 58 -9.07 18.64 1.33
N ARG A 59 -8.30 18.75 0.24
CA ARG A 59 -8.18 20.00 -0.54
C ARG A 59 -9.47 20.35 -1.28
N LEU A 60 -10.22 19.35 -1.73
CA LEU A 60 -11.54 19.57 -2.32
C LEU A 60 -12.53 20.07 -1.26
N LEU A 61 -12.56 19.43 -0.08
CA LEU A 61 -13.42 19.84 1.03
C LEU A 61 -13.09 21.25 1.52
N GLU A 62 -11.80 21.58 1.66
CA GLU A 62 -11.34 22.92 2.04
C GLU A 62 -11.73 24.01 1.03
N ALA A 63 -11.84 23.66 -0.26
CA ALA A 63 -12.31 24.58 -1.29
C ALA A 63 -13.84 24.76 -1.32
N LEU A 64 -14.59 23.75 -0.88
CA LEU A 64 -16.06 23.76 -0.94
C LEU A 64 -16.72 24.23 0.37
N VAL A 65 -16.09 23.98 1.51
CA VAL A 65 -16.66 24.23 2.84
C VAL A 65 -16.29 25.63 3.31
N PRO A 66 -17.27 26.51 3.62
CA PRO A 66 -16.97 27.80 4.23
C PRO A 66 -16.41 27.60 5.63
N ASP A 67 -15.34 28.34 5.96
CA ASP A 67 -14.60 28.24 7.22
C ASP A 67 -14.36 26.77 7.65
N PRO A 68 -13.44 26.05 6.97
CA PRO A 68 -13.33 24.59 7.05
C PRO A 68 -12.78 24.10 8.40
N THR A 69 -13.59 24.19 9.44
CA THR A 69 -13.31 23.61 10.76
C THR A 69 -13.34 22.08 10.69
N PRO A 70 -12.67 21.36 11.62
CA PRO A 70 -12.71 19.90 11.62
C PRO A 70 -14.13 19.31 11.68
N ARG A 71 -15.07 19.98 12.39
CA ARG A 71 -16.48 19.57 12.44
C ARG A 71 -17.17 19.73 11.09
N ARG A 72 -17.01 20.89 10.43
CA ARG A 72 -17.60 21.13 9.10
C ARG A 72 -17.01 20.19 8.04
N LEU A 73 -15.70 19.94 8.07
CA LEU A 73 -15.05 18.97 7.18
C LEU A 73 -15.58 17.54 7.40
N ALA A 74 -15.79 17.13 8.64
CA ALA A 74 -16.39 15.82 8.95
C ALA A 74 -17.83 15.71 8.44
N LEU A 75 -18.68 16.72 8.69
CA LEU A 75 -20.06 16.76 8.18
C LEU A 75 -20.10 16.73 6.65
N ALA A 76 -19.30 17.57 5.99
CA ALA A 76 -19.19 17.62 4.54
C ALA A 76 -18.78 16.27 3.94
N SER A 77 -17.81 15.61 4.58
CA SER A 77 -17.33 14.28 4.18
C SER A 77 -18.44 13.21 4.30
N LEU A 78 -19.16 13.18 5.42
CA LEU A 78 -20.28 12.26 5.66
C LEU A 78 -21.40 12.42 4.62
N VAL A 79 -21.71 13.66 4.23
CA VAL A 79 -22.78 13.95 3.25
C VAL A 79 -22.33 13.71 1.82
N LYS A 80 -21.17 14.24 1.41
CA LYS A 80 -20.71 14.22 0.02
C LYS A 80 -20.14 12.86 -0.40
N PHE A 81 -19.45 12.16 0.51
CA PHE A 81 -18.76 10.89 0.21
C PHE A 81 -19.28 9.71 1.03
N GLY A 82 -19.80 9.94 2.24
CA GLY A 82 -20.37 8.90 3.09
C GLY A 82 -21.81 8.50 2.74
N GLY A 83 -22.45 9.20 1.80
CA GLY A 83 -23.82 8.91 1.37
C GLY A 83 -24.89 9.21 2.43
N ILE A 84 -24.56 9.93 3.51
CA ILE A 84 -25.50 10.27 4.56
C ILE A 84 -26.38 11.45 4.11
N SER A 85 -27.70 11.25 4.13
CA SER A 85 -28.63 12.34 3.81
C SER A 85 -28.57 13.45 4.87
N ILE A 86 -28.71 14.70 4.46
CA ILE A 86 -28.76 15.86 5.38
C ILE A 86 -29.89 15.67 6.41
N ALA A 87 -31.04 15.14 5.98
CA ALA A 87 -32.16 14.81 6.86
C ALA A 87 -31.79 13.85 8.01
N ALA A 88 -30.87 12.91 7.76
CA ALA A 88 -30.39 11.98 8.79
C ALA A 88 -29.46 12.64 9.81
N LEU A 89 -28.99 13.87 9.54
CA LEU A 89 -28.13 14.65 10.42
C LEU A 89 -28.88 15.78 11.12
N ASN A 90 -30.16 16.04 10.83
CA ASN A 90 -30.90 17.22 11.33
C ASN A 90 -30.76 17.46 12.85
N SER A 91 -30.72 16.41 13.67
CA SER A 91 -30.55 16.53 15.13
C SER A 91 -29.13 16.92 15.58
N LEU A 92 -28.18 16.95 14.65
CA LEU A 92 -26.76 17.24 14.87
C LEU A 92 -26.32 18.56 14.21
N LEU A 93 -27.16 19.15 13.35
CA LEU A 93 -26.85 20.35 12.59
C LEU A 93 -27.13 21.61 13.41
N GLU A 94 -26.23 22.60 13.27
CA GLU A 94 -26.44 23.96 13.77
C GLU A 94 -27.29 24.76 12.77
N ARG A 95 -27.84 25.92 13.18
CA ARG A 95 -28.81 26.68 12.34
C ARG A 95 -28.25 27.08 10.97
N ASP A 96 -26.95 27.35 10.90
CA ASP A 96 -26.21 27.72 9.69
C ASP A 96 -25.70 26.52 8.89
N ASP A 97 -25.71 25.31 9.45
CA ASP A 97 -25.12 24.13 8.80
C ASP A 97 -25.87 23.71 7.53
N HIS A 98 -27.20 23.87 7.53
CA HIS A 98 -28.07 23.37 6.46
C HIS A 98 -27.75 23.97 5.09
N GLU A 99 -27.57 25.29 5.03
CA GLU A 99 -27.42 26.01 3.77
C GLU A 99 -26.11 25.61 3.07
N TRP A 100 -24.99 25.67 3.78
CA TRP A 100 -23.69 25.34 3.20
C TRP A 100 -23.55 23.84 2.91
N LEU A 101 -24.15 22.94 3.70
CA LEU A 101 -24.14 21.50 3.41
C LEU A 101 -24.89 21.16 2.13
N ILE A 102 -26.02 21.83 1.86
CA ILE A 102 -26.75 21.68 0.60
C ILE A 102 -25.87 22.13 -0.57
N ALA A 103 -25.20 23.27 -0.43
CA ALA A 103 -24.27 23.79 -1.44
C ALA A 103 -23.13 22.80 -1.72
N VAL A 104 -22.45 22.31 -0.68
CA VAL A 104 -21.34 21.33 -0.80
C VAL A 104 -21.80 20.03 -1.47
N LYS A 105 -22.98 19.52 -1.09
CA LYS A 105 -23.57 18.31 -1.67
C LYS A 105 -23.82 18.46 -3.18
N ARG A 106 -24.31 19.63 -3.60
CA ARG A 106 -24.66 19.94 -5.00
C ARG A 106 -23.51 20.50 -5.83
N ALA A 107 -22.41 20.92 -5.20
CA ALA A 107 -21.32 21.58 -5.88
C ALA A 107 -20.75 20.71 -7.01
N ALA A 108 -20.86 21.25 -8.23
CA ALA A 108 -20.10 20.82 -9.39
C ALA A 108 -18.61 21.09 -9.11
N THR A 109 -17.75 20.15 -9.47
CA THR A 109 -16.30 20.21 -9.17
C THR A 109 -15.44 20.32 -10.42
N GLU A 110 -16.08 20.25 -11.59
CA GLU A 110 -15.46 20.26 -12.91
C GLU A 110 -14.85 21.61 -13.28
N THR A 111 -15.32 22.69 -12.64
CA THR A 111 -14.80 24.05 -12.84
C THR A 111 -13.62 24.38 -11.92
N LEU A 112 -13.34 23.53 -10.93
CA LEU A 112 -12.20 23.72 -10.03
C LEU A 112 -10.90 23.31 -10.73
N PRO A 113 -9.75 23.91 -10.38
CA PRO A 113 -8.46 23.44 -10.85
C PRO A 113 -8.27 21.94 -10.58
N ALA A 114 -7.65 21.21 -11.53
CA ALA A 114 -7.54 19.75 -11.47
C ALA A 114 -6.93 19.26 -10.15
N ALA A 115 -5.87 19.89 -9.65
CA ALA A 115 -5.25 19.53 -8.37
C ALA A 115 -6.19 19.69 -7.16
N VAL A 116 -7.12 20.67 -7.21
CA VAL A 116 -8.17 20.85 -6.19
C VAL A 116 -9.24 19.77 -6.34
N GLN A 117 -9.74 19.55 -7.56
CA GLN A 117 -10.75 18.52 -7.85
C GLN A 117 -10.28 17.13 -7.41
N LEU A 118 -9.03 16.80 -7.71
CA LEU A 118 -8.39 15.51 -7.43
C LEU A 118 -7.84 15.43 -6.00
N SER A 119 -7.97 16.51 -5.23
CA SER A 119 -7.46 16.67 -3.88
C SER A 119 -6.00 16.23 -3.72
N LEU A 120 -5.14 16.64 -4.64
CA LEU A 120 -3.69 16.41 -4.61
C LEU A 120 -2.96 17.73 -4.30
N PRO A 121 -1.77 17.71 -3.68
CA PRO A 121 -0.85 18.84 -3.73
C PRO A 121 -0.46 19.19 -5.17
N ASP A 122 -0.17 20.45 -5.43
CA ASP A 122 0.18 20.94 -6.79
C ASP A 122 1.38 20.19 -7.36
N TRP A 123 2.47 20.04 -6.59
CA TRP A 123 3.67 19.36 -7.06
C TRP A 123 3.43 17.89 -7.43
N ILE A 124 2.49 17.20 -6.78
CA ILE A 124 2.15 15.81 -7.13
C ILE A 124 1.35 15.79 -8.41
N TRP A 125 0.37 16.69 -8.53
CA TRP A 125 -0.44 16.79 -9.75
C TRP A 125 0.42 17.15 -10.96
N GLU A 126 1.30 18.14 -10.85
CA GLU A 126 2.22 18.55 -11.90
C GLU A 126 3.10 17.39 -12.39
N ARG A 127 3.60 16.54 -11.48
CA ARG A 127 4.37 15.34 -11.83
C ARG A 127 3.52 14.33 -12.58
N LEU A 128 2.35 13.95 -12.04
CA LEU A 128 1.47 12.97 -12.67
C LEU A 128 0.95 13.45 -14.04
N ALA A 129 0.62 14.73 -14.16
CA ALA A 129 0.17 15.32 -15.42
C ALA A 129 1.30 15.46 -16.45
N GLY A 130 2.55 15.60 -16.01
CA GLY A 130 3.72 15.64 -16.90
C GLY A 130 4.21 14.27 -17.34
N GLU A 131 3.92 13.21 -16.58
CA GLU A 131 4.38 11.84 -16.84
C GLU A 131 3.37 11.00 -17.67
N HIS A 132 2.13 11.46 -17.82
CA HIS A 132 1.05 10.74 -18.50
C HIS A 132 0.27 11.64 -19.45
N ALA A 133 -0.48 11.05 -20.39
CA ALA A 133 -1.48 11.79 -21.14
C ALA A 133 -2.54 12.37 -20.19
N GLU A 134 -3.09 13.55 -20.49
CA GLU A 134 -3.98 14.28 -19.57
C GLU A 134 -5.15 13.42 -19.05
N GLN A 135 -5.85 12.71 -19.94
CA GLN A 135 -6.97 11.85 -19.56
C GLN A 135 -6.56 10.69 -18.66
N GLU A 136 -5.36 10.12 -18.89
CA GLU A 136 -4.80 9.05 -18.08
C GLU A 136 -4.41 9.56 -16.69
N ALA A 137 -3.73 10.71 -16.61
CA ALA A 137 -3.37 11.36 -15.34
C ALA A 137 -4.61 11.65 -14.49
N VAL A 138 -5.67 12.18 -15.10
CA VAL A 138 -6.95 12.43 -14.41
C VAL A 138 -7.59 11.12 -13.95
N SER A 139 -7.63 10.09 -14.81
CA SER A 139 -8.21 8.78 -14.47
C SER A 139 -7.46 8.12 -13.30
N LEU A 140 -6.13 8.14 -13.35
CA LEU A 140 -5.27 7.68 -12.26
C LEU A 140 -5.57 8.44 -10.98
N ALA A 141 -5.51 9.77 -10.99
CA ALA A 141 -5.74 10.58 -9.80
C ALA A 141 -7.14 10.40 -9.21
N ARG A 142 -8.18 10.30 -10.05
CA ARG A 142 -9.55 9.97 -9.61
C ARG A 142 -9.62 8.61 -8.95
N SER A 143 -8.94 7.60 -9.48
CA SER A 143 -8.93 6.26 -8.90
C SER A 143 -8.25 6.21 -7.51
N LEU A 144 -7.29 7.10 -7.25
CA LEU A 144 -6.63 7.24 -5.93
C LEU A 144 -7.55 7.85 -4.87
N LEU A 145 -8.66 8.49 -5.28
CA LEU A 145 -9.72 8.99 -4.41
C LEU A 145 -10.72 7.90 -3.99
N ASN A 146 -10.57 6.67 -4.45
CA ASN A 146 -11.42 5.57 -4.00
C ASN A 146 -10.76 4.77 -2.87
N ALA A 147 -11.58 4.19 -2.01
CA ALA A 147 -11.08 3.25 -1.00
C ALA A 147 -10.65 1.93 -1.66
N ALA A 148 -9.46 1.43 -1.33
CA ALA A 148 -9.00 0.14 -1.86
C ALA A 148 -9.77 -1.04 -1.21
N PRO A 149 -9.99 -2.13 -1.97
CA PRO A 149 -10.52 -3.38 -1.41
C PRO A 149 -9.51 -4.05 -0.47
N LEU A 150 -9.99 -5.00 0.34
CA LEU A 150 -9.14 -5.78 1.23
C LEU A 150 -8.66 -7.04 0.50
N ASP A 151 -7.40 -7.01 0.07
CA ASP A 151 -6.75 -8.14 -0.58
C ASP A 151 -5.95 -8.97 0.44
N LEU A 152 -6.09 -10.28 0.30
CA LEU A 152 -5.44 -11.31 1.09
C LEU A 152 -4.55 -12.16 0.18
N ARG A 153 -3.49 -12.71 0.77
CA ARG A 153 -2.65 -13.74 0.17
C ARG A 153 -2.85 -15.05 0.91
N VAL A 154 -3.15 -16.11 0.18
CA VAL A 154 -3.20 -17.47 0.70
C VAL A 154 -1.80 -17.99 1.01
N ASN A 155 -1.64 -18.59 2.19
CA ASN A 155 -0.43 -19.33 2.55
C ASN A 155 -0.51 -20.73 1.95
N THR A 156 0.18 -20.94 0.82
CA THR A 156 0.16 -22.20 0.07
C THR A 156 0.80 -23.40 0.79
N LEU A 157 1.36 -23.20 1.99
CA LEU A 157 1.78 -24.29 2.88
C LEU A 157 0.66 -24.84 3.75
N ARG A 158 -0.44 -24.10 3.89
CA ARG A 158 -1.56 -24.44 4.79
C ARG A 158 -2.87 -24.73 4.06
N GLY A 159 -2.95 -24.44 2.77
CA GLY A 159 -4.14 -24.69 1.96
C GLY A 159 -4.01 -24.08 0.56
N ASN A 160 -5.07 -24.15 -0.22
CA ASN A 160 -5.17 -23.50 -1.53
C ASN A 160 -6.25 -22.41 -1.57
N ARG A 161 -6.29 -21.66 -2.69
CA ARG A 161 -7.19 -20.51 -2.86
C ARG A 161 -8.66 -20.90 -2.79
N ASP A 162 -9.02 -22.04 -3.37
CA ASP A 162 -10.42 -22.47 -3.47
C ASP A 162 -10.96 -22.95 -2.11
N GLU A 163 -10.12 -23.56 -1.27
CA GLU A 163 -10.45 -23.87 0.13
C GLU A 163 -10.72 -22.61 0.97
N VAL A 164 -9.87 -21.59 0.80
CA VAL A 164 -10.03 -20.30 1.49
C VAL A 164 -11.33 -19.61 1.06
N LEU A 165 -11.63 -19.59 -0.24
CA LEU A 165 -12.88 -19.01 -0.77
C LEU A 165 -14.11 -19.76 -0.26
N ARG A 166 -14.10 -21.10 -0.25
CA ARG A 166 -15.20 -21.91 0.30
C ARG A 166 -15.42 -21.63 1.79
N THR A 167 -14.35 -21.45 2.55
CA THR A 167 -14.45 -21.12 3.99
C THR A 167 -15.10 -19.75 4.17
N PHE A 168 -14.66 -18.72 3.44
CA PHE A 168 -15.30 -17.41 3.50
C PHE A 168 -16.78 -17.45 3.10
N ALA A 169 -17.13 -18.20 2.05
CA ALA A 169 -18.52 -18.37 1.62
C ALA A 169 -19.38 -19.03 2.71
N ALA A 170 -18.86 -20.07 3.38
CA ALA A 170 -19.54 -20.72 4.51
C ALA A 170 -19.75 -19.77 5.70
N ASP A 171 -18.79 -18.86 5.92
CA ASP A 171 -18.86 -17.82 6.96
C ASP A 171 -19.69 -16.58 6.53
N GLY A 172 -20.31 -16.60 5.35
CA GLY A 172 -21.13 -15.51 4.82
C GLY A 172 -20.33 -14.26 4.41
N ILE A 173 -19.02 -14.41 4.17
CA ILE A 173 -18.12 -13.34 3.75
C ILE A 173 -17.94 -13.41 2.23
N ALA A 174 -18.40 -12.37 1.52
CA ALA A 174 -18.19 -12.23 0.09
C ALA A 174 -16.70 -12.08 -0.24
N ALA A 175 -16.18 -13.04 -1.01
CA ALA A 175 -14.78 -13.13 -1.40
C ALA A 175 -14.67 -13.67 -2.83
N GLU A 176 -13.73 -13.12 -3.60
CA GLU A 176 -13.44 -13.56 -4.97
C GLU A 176 -11.94 -13.72 -5.19
N PRO A 177 -11.49 -14.54 -6.16
CA PRO A 177 -10.10 -14.53 -6.59
C PRO A 177 -9.66 -13.13 -7.02
N THR A 178 -8.43 -12.74 -6.71
CA THR A 178 -7.88 -11.54 -7.38
C THR A 178 -7.58 -11.86 -8.86
N PRO A 179 -7.62 -10.86 -9.77
CA PRO A 179 -7.54 -11.12 -11.22
C PRO A 179 -6.20 -11.70 -11.70
N TYR A 180 -5.09 -11.40 -11.02
CA TYR A 180 -3.74 -11.70 -11.51
C TYR A 180 -2.97 -12.67 -10.60
N SER A 181 -2.98 -12.45 -9.28
CA SER A 181 -2.26 -13.33 -8.36
C SER A 181 -2.98 -14.68 -8.22
N PRO A 182 -2.29 -15.82 -8.49
CA PRO A 182 -2.92 -17.14 -8.40
C PRO A 182 -3.24 -17.54 -6.95
N VAL A 183 -2.75 -16.80 -5.96
CA VAL A 183 -2.96 -17.04 -4.53
C VAL A 183 -3.67 -15.86 -3.84
N GLY A 184 -4.13 -14.88 -4.61
CA GLY A 184 -4.81 -13.70 -4.08
C GLY A 184 -6.31 -13.93 -3.90
N VAL A 185 -6.85 -13.39 -2.81
CA VAL A 185 -8.30 -13.34 -2.52
C VAL A 185 -8.68 -11.91 -2.19
N ARG A 186 -9.70 -11.37 -2.86
CA ARG A 186 -10.26 -10.06 -2.63
C ARG A 186 -11.54 -10.19 -1.82
N LEU A 187 -11.63 -9.49 -0.70
CA LEU A 187 -12.83 -9.42 0.10
C LEU A 187 -13.67 -8.20 -0.29
N THR A 188 -14.98 -8.40 -0.38
CA THR A 188 -15.94 -7.30 -0.47
C THR A 188 -16.16 -6.71 0.92
N GLY A 189 -16.16 -5.38 1.02
CA GLY A 189 -16.29 -4.68 2.30
C GLY A 189 -15.05 -4.81 3.19
N ARG A 190 -15.23 -4.66 4.50
CA ARG A 190 -14.15 -4.61 5.49
C ARG A 190 -14.46 -5.47 6.72
N PRO A 191 -14.58 -6.80 6.57
CA PRO A 191 -14.79 -7.68 7.71
C PRO A 191 -13.60 -7.60 8.68
N ALA A 192 -13.83 -7.94 9.95
CA ALA A 192 -12.81 -7.99 10.98
C ALA A 192 -11.87 -9.20 10.80
N ILE A 193 -11.12 -9.21 9.70
CA ILE A 193 -10.31 -10.34 9.25
C ILE A 193 -9.28 -10.78 10.29
N ASN A 194 -8.80 -9.86 11.11
CA ASN A 194 -7.82 -10.13 12.17
C ASN A 194 -8.33 -11.11 13.25
N ARG A 195 -9.65 -11.31 13.35
CA ARG A 195 -10.29 -12.26 14.28
C ARG A 195 -10.71 -13.57 13.59
N HIS A 196 -10.65 -13.62 12.27
CA HIS A 196 -11.10 -14.76 11.49
C HIS A 196 -10.17 -15.98 11.68
N SER A 197 -10.73 -17.19 11.63
CA SER A 197 -9.98 -18.44 11.77
C SER A 197 -8.83 -18.53 10.76
N LEU A 198 -9.12 -18.33 9.47
CA LEU A 198 -8.12 -18.32 8.39
C LEU A 198 -6.94 -17.37 8.64
N PHE A 199 -7.17 -16.20 9.22
CA PHE A 199 -6.10 -15.26 9.52
C PHE A 199 -5.31 -15.69 10.76
N THR A 200 -6.00 -16.08 11.83
CA THR A 200 -5.39 -16.45 13.12
C THR A 200 -4.59 -17.76 13.04
N THR A 201 -4.98 -18.69 12.18
CA THR A 201 -4.25 -19.94 11.90
C THR A 201 -3.11 -19.76 10.88
N GLY A 202 -3.02 -18.60 10.22
CA GLY A 202 -2.00 -18.31 9.22
C GLY A 202 -2.28 -18.86 7.82
N ALA A 203 -3.52 -19.28 7.54
CA ALA A 203 -3.95 -19.71 6.21
C ALA A 203 -3.98 -18.53 5.22
N VAL A 204 -4.20 -17.30 5.70
CA VAL A 204 -4.14 -16.06 4.90
C VAL A 204 -3.33 -14.96 5.59
N GLU A 205 -2.78 -14.05 4.79
CA GLU A 205 -2.13 -12.81 5.22
C GLU A 205 -2.72 -11.61 4.49
N VAL A 206 -2.84 -10.45 5.15
CA VAL A 206 -3.25 -9.21 4.46
C VAL A 206 -2.10 -8.72 3.59
N GLN A 207 -2.32 -8.65 2.27
CA GLN A 207 -1.33 -8.18 1.30
C GLN A 207 -2.00 -7.81 -0.02
N ASP A 208 -1.73 -6.60 -0.51
CA ASP A 208 -2.18 -6.14 -1.83
C ASP A 208 -1.64 -7.03 -2.95
N GLU A 209 -2.46 -7.26 -3.97
CA GLU A 209 -2.11 -8.08 -5.13
C GLU A 209 -0.82 -7.63 -5.84
N SER A 210 -0.56 -6.32 -5.94
CA SER A 210 0.68 -5.79 -6.54
C SER A 210 1.94 -6.30 -5.82
N SER A 211 1.90 -6.33 -4.49
CA SER A 211 2.99 -6.87 -3.67
C SER A 211 3.14 -8.39 -3.79
N GLN A 212 2.06 -9.09 -4.14
CA GLN A 212 2.11 -10.53 -4.44
C GLN A 212 2.80 -10.78 -5.79
N LEU A 213 2.42 -10.03 -6.83
CA LEU A 213 3.02 -10.11 -8.17
C LEU A 213 4.54 -9.81 -8.16
N ALA A 214 4.97 -8.85 -7.34
CA ALA A 214 6.40 -8.59 -7.15
C ALA A 214 7.19 -9.83 -6.68
N CYS A 215 6.59 -10.69 -5.84
CA CYS A 215 7.23 -11.92 -5.39
C CYS A 215 7.31 -12.98 -6.50
N TYR A 216 6.35 -12.99 -7.44
CA TYR A 216 6.41 -13.86 -8.61
C TYR A 216 7.52 -13.45 -9.60
N LEU A 217 7.84 -12.16 -9.71
CA LEU A 217 9.00 -11.71 -10.48
C LEU A 217 10.33 -12.21 -9.91
N VAL A 218 10.42 -12.31 -8.57
CA VAL A 218 11.60 -12.88 -7.90
C VAL A 218 11.79 -14.33 -8.31
N ALA A 219 10.69 -15.09 -8.48
CA ALA A 219 10.65 -16.50 -8.85
C ALA A 219 11.73 -17.33 -8.11
N PRO A 220 11.72 -17.35 -6.76
CA PRO A 220 12.70 -18.09 -6.01
C PRO A 220 12.48 -19.60 -6.15
N LYS A 221 13.57 -20.36 -6.26
CA LYS A 221 13.53 -21.83 -6.30
C LYS A 221 13.79 -22.42 -4.92
N ARG A 222 13.39 -23.68 -4.74
CA ARG A 222 13.74 -24.45 -3.55
C ARG A 222 15.26 -24.53 -3.42
N HIS A 223 15.75 -24.51 -2.19
CA HIS A 223 17.18 -24.59 -1.83
C HIS A 223 18.05 -23.38 -2.23
N GLU A 224 17.52 -22.37 -2.90
CA GLU A 224 18.24 -21.11 -3.16
C GLU A 224 18.48 -20.31 -1.87
N MET A 225 19.47 -19.42 -1.93
CA MET A 225 19.66 -18.33 -0.97
C MET A 225 19.02 -17.06 -1.52
N VAL A 226 18.08 -16.52 -0.76
CA VAL A 226 17.27 -15.35 -1.14
C VAL A 226 17.43 -14.26 -0.10
N VAL A 227 17.44 -13.01 -0.54
CA VAL A 227 17.44 -11.83 0.34
C VAL A 227 16.25 -10.96 0.05
N ASP A 228 15.52 -10.58 1.10
CA ASP A 228 14.59 -9.45 1.09
C ASP A 228 15.26 -8.29 1.84
N PHE A 229 15.73 -7.29 1.11
CA PHE A 229 16.66 -6.28 1.62
C PHE A 229 15.97 -5.16 2.43
N CYS A 230 14.66 -5.01 2.27
CA CYS A 230 13.84 -3.99 2.93
C CYS A 230 12.53 -4.64 3.43
N ALA A 231 12.67 -5.69 4.23
CA ALA A 231 11.59 -6.63 4.54
C ALA A 231 10.42 -6.03 5.33
N GLY A 232 10.62 -4.91 6.04
CA GLY A 232 9.59 -4.28 6.87
C GLY A 232 8.99 -5.25 7.88
N ALA A 233 7.68 -5.47 7.77
CA ALA A 233 6.95 -6.41 8.62
C ALA A 233 6.88 -7.85 8.03
N GLY A 234 7.67 -8.15 7.00
CA GLY A 234 7.87 -9.48 6.43
C GLY A 234 6.80 -9.97 5.45
N GLY A 235 5.94 -9.08 4.93
CA GLY A 235 4.84 -9.48 4.05
C GLY A 235 5.33 -10.24 2.81
N LYS A 236 6.26 -9.65 2.05
CA LYS A 236 6.86 -10.26 0.85
C LYS A 236 7.78 -11.42 1.21
N SER A 237 8.58 -11.30 2.26
CA SER A 237 9.46 -12.39 2.73
C SER A 237 8.69 -13.69 3.06
N LEU A 238 7.51 -13.58 3.71
CA LEU A 238 6.64 -14.73 3.97
C LEU A 238 6.14 -15.40 2.69
N MET A 239 5.84 -14.62 1.65
CA MET A 239 5.43 -15.16 0.36
C MET A 239 6.58 -15.89 -0.33
N LEU A 240 7.78 -15.29 -0.34
CA LEU A 240 8.98 -15.93 -0.87
C LEU A 240 9.25 -17.27 -0.17
N GLY A 241 9.08 -17.33 1.15
CA GLY A 241 9.19 -18.58 1.92
C GLY A 241 8.20 -19.65 1.50
N ALA A 242 6.95 -19.27 1.24
CA ALA A 242 5.91 -20.18 0.76
C ALA A 242 6.20 -20.68 -0.66
N LEU A 243 6.65 -19.79 -1.58
CA LEU A 243 7.07 -20.15 -2.95
C LEU A 243 8.24 -21.16 -2.93
N MET A 244 9.18 -20.98 -2.01
CA MET A 244 10.30 -21.92 -1.79
C MET A 244 9.90 -23.18 -1.03
N ARG A 245 8.62 -23.38 -0.70
CA ARG A 245 8.10 -24.51 0.08
C ARG A 245 8.82 -24.72 1.42
N SER A 246 9.17 -23.62 2.09
CA SER A 246 9.96 -23.62 3.33
C SER A 246 11.33 -24.33 3.22
N GLN A 247 11.94 -24.35 2.03
CA GLN A 247 13.28 -24.89 1.77
C GLN A 247 14.27 -23.79 1.39
N GLY A 248 15.57 -24.05 1.46
CA GLY A 248 16.61 -23.04 1.22
C GLY A 248 16.77 -22.06 2.39
N ARG A 249 17.18 -20.82 2.09
CA ARG A 249 17.38 -19.77 3.10
C ARG A 249 16.91 -18.40 2.61
N ILE A 250 16.13 -17.71 3.42
CA ILE A 250 15.72 -16.32 3.18
C ILE A 250 16.27 -15.44 4.30
N TYR A 251 17.09 -14.45 3.95
CA TYR A 251 17.50 -13.40 4.87
C TYR A 251 16.60 -12.19 4.67
N ALA A 252 15.92 -11.76 5.73
CA ALA A 252 15.04 -10.59 5.70
C ALA A 252 15.69 -9.46 6.49
N PHE A 253 16.22 -8.47 5.79
CA PHE A 253 16.91 -7.32 6.38
C PHE A 253 15.97 -6.11 6.51
N ASP A 254 16.14 -5.34 7.58
CA ASP A 254 15.54 -4.01 7.72
C ASP A 254 16.35 -3.18 8.73
N VAL A 255 16.39 -1.87 8.55
CA VAL A 255 17.03 -0.95 9.52
C VAL A 255 16.18 -0.73 10.77
N SER A 256 14.88 -0.97 10.69
CA SER A 256 13.93 -0.80 11.79
C SER A 256 13.71 -2.11 12.53
N ALA A 257 14.34 -2.23 13.70
CA ALA A 257 14.09 -3.32 14.64
C ALA A 257 12.60 -3.39 15.04
N ALA A 258 11.92 -2.25 15.15
CA ALA A 258 10.50 -2.18 15.48
C ALA A 258 9.60 -2.82 14.40
N ARG A 259 9.91 -2.62 13.10
CA ARG A 259 9.18 -3.28 12.00
C ARG A 259 9.43 -4.79 12.01
N LEU A 260 10.68 -5.22 12.20
CA LEU A 260 11.03 -6.65 12.32
C LEU A 260 10.42 -7.32 13.56
N ALA A 261 10.21 -6.59 14.66
CA ALA A 261 9.51 -7.13 15.83
C ALA A 261 8.06 -7.54 15.49
N ARG A 262 7.39 -6.79 14.60
CA ARG A 262 6.04 -7.15 14.09
C ARG A 262 6.07 -8.34 13.13
N PHE A 263 7.24 -8.68 12.60
CA PHE A 263 7.42 -9.86 11.74
C PHE A 263 7.38 -11.16 12.54
N LYS A 264 8.03 -11.23 13.71
CA LYS A 264 8.17 -12.50 14.48
C LYS A 264 6.84 -13.25 14.72
N PRO A 265 5.73 -12.61 15.14
CA PRO A 265 4.45 -13.30 15.32
C PRO A 265 3.87 -13.82 14.00
N ARG A 266 4.06 -13.10 12.89
CA ARG A 266 3.60 -13.51 11.56
C ARG A 266 4.41 -14.70 11.04
N LEU A 267 5.72 -14.71 11.29
CA LEU A 267 6.59 -15.84 10.95
C LEU A 267 6.21 -17.11 11.73
N LYS A 268 5.98 -16.99 13.04
CA LYS A 268 5.51 -18.13 13.86
C LYS A 268 4.20 -18.69 13.31
N ARG A 269 3.26 -17.80 12.96
CA ARG A 269 1.95 -18.17 12.45
C ARG A 269 2.01 -18.80 11.05
N SER A 270 2.91 -18.34 10.18
CA SER A 270 3.02 -18.87 8.81
C SER A 270 3.48 -20.33 8.76
N GLY A 271 4.24 -20.79 9.76
CA GLY A 271 4.81 -22.14 9.80
C GLY A 271 6.12 -22.30 9.00
N LEU A 272 6.72 -21.20 8.55
CA LEU A 272 7.99 -21.22 7.83
C LEU A 272 9.17 -21.41 8.78
N SER A 273 10.17 -22.18 8.33
CA SER A 273 11.42 -22.43 9.06
C SER A 273 12.67 -21.94 8.33
N ASN A 274 12.57 -21.57 7.05
CA ASN A 274 13.70 -21.16 6.21
C ASN A 274 13.99 -19.65 6.22
N LEU A 275 13.36 -18.88 7.11
CA LEU A 275 13.36 -17.42 7.06
C LEU A 275 14.00 -16.81 8.31
N TYR A 276 14.98 -15.93 8.11
CA TYR A 276 15.82 -15.34 9.14
C TYR A 276 15.73 -13.79 9.13
N PRO A 277 14.90 -13.19 10.00
CA PRO A 277 14.84 -11.73 10.14
C PRO A 277 16.08 -11.18 10.86
N HIS A 278 16.75 -10.22 10.26
CA HIS A 278 17.97 -9.62 10.80
C HIS A 278 17.92 -8.08 10.74
N PRO A 279 17.95 -7.39 11.90
CA PRO A 279 18.14 -5.94 11.88
C PRO A 279 19.56 -5.61 11.40
N ILE A 280 19.67 -4.59 10.54
CA ILE A 280 20.94 -4.05 10.04
C ILE A 280 21.05 -2.56 10.39
N ALA A 281 22.27 -2.04 10.56
CA ALA A 281 22.43 -0.62 10.86
C ALA A 281 22.14 0.27 9.64
N ASN A 282 22.58 -0.18 8.46
CA ASN A 282 22.44 0.48 7.16
C ASN A 282 22.72 -0.54 6.04
N GLU A 283 22.58 -0.11 4.79
CA GLU A 283 22.82 -0.93 3.60
C GLU A 283 24.27 -1.45 3.46
N ASN A 284 25.23 -0.89 4.22
CA ASN A 284 26.63 -1.27 4.25
C ASN A 284 27.03 -2.14 5.47
N ASP A 285 26.06 -2.64 6.25
CA ASP A 285 26.28 -3.48 7.43
C ASP A 285 27.16 -4.72 7.12
N LEU A 286 28.02 -5.12 8.07
CA LEU A 286 28.92 -6.26 7.91
C LEU A 286 28.18 -7.58 7.60
N ARG A 287 26.96 -7.76 8.13
CA ARG A 287 26.12 -8.93 7.84
C ARG A 287 25.75 -9.01 6.37
N VAL A 288 25.44 -7.86 5.77
CA VAL A 288 25.16 -7.73 4.33
C VAL A 288 26.42 -8.04 3.53
N LYS A 289 27.54 -7.40 3.85
CA LYS A 289 28.82 -7.59 3.14
C LYS A 289 29.30 -9.05 3.12
N ARG A 290 29.09 -9.81 4.21
CA ARG A 290 29.44 -11.25 4.30
C ARG A 290 28.69 -12.14 3.30
N LEU A 291 27.56 -11.67 2.77
CA LEU A 291 26.75 -12.35 1.77
C LEU A 291 27.09 -11.94 0.32
N GLY A 292 28.08 -11.07 0.12
CA GLY A 292 28.51 -10.62 -1.21
C GLY A 292 28.81 -11.79 -2.16
N GLY A 293 28.20 -11.77 -3.35
CA GLY A 293 28.36 -12.80 -4.38
C GLY A 293 27.84 -14.19 -4.01
N LYS A 294 26.95 -14.34 -3.02
CA LYS A 294 26.44 -15.64 -2.53
C LYS A 294 24.94 -15.84 -2.67
N ILE A 295 24.20 -14.84 -3.15
CA ILE A 295 22.75 -14.85 -3.19
C ILE A 295 22.24 -15.12 -4.61
N ASP A 296 21.22 -15.96 -4.73
CA ASP A 296 20.62 -16.36 -6.00
C ASP A 296 19.52 -15.38 -6.43
N ARG A 297 18.77 -14.86 -5.44
CA ARG A 297 17.66 -13.91 -5.63
C ARG A 297 17.69 -12.79 -4.60
N VAL A 298 17.52 -11.56 -5.04
CA VAL A 298 17.42 -10.38 -4.18
C VAL A 298 16.15 -9.62 -4.51
N LEU A 299 15.33 -9.35 -3.51
CA LEU A 299 14.21 -8.43 -3.56
C LEU A 299 14.59 -7.13 -2.83
N VAL A 300 14.39 -6.00 -3.52
CA VAL A 300 14.49 -4.67 -2.95
C VAL A 300 13.11 -4.00 -3.04
N ASP A 301 12.31 -4.13 -1.98
CA ASP A 301 11.08 -3.35 -1.80
C ASP A 301 11.44 -1.99 -1.19
N ALA A 302 11.87 -1.06 -2.03
CA ALA A 302 12.59 0.13 -1.58
C ALA A 302 11.67 1.09 -0.78
N PRO A 303 12.20 1.79 0.23
CA PRO A 303 11.47 2.90 0.84
C PRO A 303 11.19 3.96 -0.24
N CYS A 304 9.93 4.38 -0.36
CA CYS A 304 9.48 5.31 -1.39
C CYS A 304 8.41 6.28 -0.85
N THR A 305 7.96 7.21 -1.69
CA THR A 305 6.90 8.17 -1.34
C THR A 305 5.58 7.50 -0.95
N GLY A 306 5.31 6.33 -1.53
CA GLY A 306 4.10 5.54 -1.29
C GLY A 306 2.84 6.07 -1.99
N LEU A 307 3.01 6.95 -2.99
CA LEU A 307 1.92 7.58 -3.73
C LEU A 307 1.02 6.59 -4.50
N GLY A 308 1.50 5.38 -4.77
CA GLY A 308 0.67 4.32 -5.32
C GLY A 308 -0.37 3.76 -4.35
N THR A 309 -0.21 4.00 -3.04
CA THR A 309 -1.07 3.44 -1.98
C THR A 309 -2.08 4.43 -1.41
N LEU A 310 -2.32 5.59 -2.05
CA LEU A 310 -3.20 6.65 -1.53
C LEU A 310 -4.65 6.21 -1.27
N ARG A 311 -5.12 5.17 -1.97
CA ARG A 311 -6.43 4.55 -1.70
C ARG A 311 -6.53 3.98 -0.27
N ARG A 312 -5.39 3.50 0.27
CA ARG A 312 -5.23 2.94 1.62
C ARG A 312 -4.75 3.98 2.62
N ASN A 313 -3.75 4.77 2.24
CA ASN A 313 -3.06 5.75 3.09
C ASN A 313 -3.12 7.15 2.46
N PRO A 314 -4.30 7.81 2.46
CA PRO A 314 -4.48 9.10 1.81
C PRO A 314 -3.72 10.25 2.47
N ASP A 315 -3.19 10.07 3.69
CA ASP A 315 -2.32 11.03 4.37
C ASP A 315 -0.94 11.15 3.70
N LEU A 316 -0.47 10.11 3.00
CA LEU A 316 0.87 10.10 2.42
C LEU A 316 1.10 11.28 1.46
N LYS A 317 0.14 11.64 0.62
CA LYS A 317 0.29 12.78 -0.32
C LYS A 317 0.56 14.11 0.39
N TRP A 318 0.12 14.27 1.64
CA TRP A 318 0.34 15.49 2.42
C TRP A 318 1.63 15.45 3.26
N ARG A 319 2.19 14.25 3.45
CA ARG A 319 3.43 14.02 4.22
C ARG A 319 4.68 14.03 3.35
N GLN A 320 4.51 14.05 2.03
CA GLN A 320 5.61 14.09 1.06
C GLN A 320 5.85 15.51 0.54
N SER A 321 7.10 15.79 0.19
CA SER A 321 7.53 17.02 -0.45
C SER A 321 8.51 16.74 -1.58
N PRO A 322 8.78 17.70 -2.48
CA PRO A 322 9.85 17.57 -3.47
C PRO A 322 11.22 17.25 -2.84
N GLN A 323 11.49 17.77 -1.64
CA GLN A 323 12.71 17.51 -0.88
C GLN A 323 12.74 16.06 -0.38
N SER A 324 11.66 15.55 0.21
CA SER A 324 11.61 14.14 0.67
C SER A 324 11.74 13.17 -0.50
N LEU A 325 11.16 13.49 -1.66
CA LEU A 325 11.37 12.73 -2.90
C LEU A 325 12.85 12.68 -3.30
N ALA A 326 13.55 13.81 -3.29
CA ALA A 326 14.97 13.85 -3.63
C ALA A 326 15.83 13.00 -2.67
N GLU A 327 15.57 13.05 -1.37
CA GLU A 327 16.23 12.21 -0.36
C GLU A 327 15.95 10.72 -0.58
N LEU A 328 14.70 10.37 -0.89
CA LEU A 328 14.30 9.00 -1.18
C LEU A 328 15.02 8.43 -2.40
N LYS A 329 15.17 9.21 -3.48
CA LYS A 329 15.93 8.79 -4.68
C LYS A 329 17.36 8.39 -4.35
N LEU A 330 18.06 9.22 -3.57
CA LEU A 330 19.45 8.94 -3.16
C LEU A 330 19.52 7.66 -2.33
N LYS A 331 18.58 7.49 -1.41
CA LYS A 331 18.48 6.29 -0.56
C LYS A 331 18.16 5.04 -1.37
N GLN A 332 17.23 5.11 -2.32
CA GLN A 332 16.86 4.03 -3.22
C GLN A 332 18.07 3.57 -4.05
N ALA A 333 18.82 4.51 -4.64
CA ALA A 333 20.02 4.21 -5.40
C ALA A 333 21.10 3.53 -4.56
N ALA A 334 21.35 4.03 -3.34
CA ALA A 334 22.32 3.44 -2.40
C ALA A 334 21.92 2.01 -2.00
N ILE A 335 20.65 1.79 -1.66
CA ILE A 335 20.10 0.47 -1.31
C ILE A 335 20.22 -0.49 -2.49
N LEU A 336 19.79 -0.07 -3.69
CA LEU A 336 19.83 -0.90 -4.89
C LEU A 336 21.28 -1.32 -5.22
N ARG A 337 22.22 -0.39 -5.16
CA ARG A 337 23.65 -0.67 -5.35
C ARG A 337 24.17 -1.67 -4.31
N ALA A 338 23.90 -1.47 -3.03
CA ALA A 338 24.35 -2.38 -1.98
C ALA A 338 23.75 -3.80 -2.13
N ALA A 339 22.45 -3.89 -2.41
CA ALA A 339 21.74 -5.14 -2.58
C ALA A 339 22.23 -5.92 -3.81
N SER A 340 22.58 -5.23 -4.90
CA SER A 340 23.11 -5.86 -6.12
C SER A 340 24.43 -6.61 -5.90
N ASN A 341 25.26 -6.17 -4.95
CA ASN A 341 26.55 -6.81 -4.64
C ASN A 341 26.41 -8.20 -3.99
N LEU A 342 25.21 -8.53 -3.52
CA LEU A 342 24.91 -9.83 -2.94
C LEU A 342 24.81 -10.94 -3.98
N LEU A 343 24.45 -10.58 -5.23
CA LEU A 343 24.12 -11.55 -6.25
C LEU A 343 25.34 -12.27 -6.81
N LYS A 344 25.20 -13.58 -7.00
CA LYS A 344 26.08 -14.36 -7.89
C LYS A 344 25.89 -13.92 -9.36
N PRO A 345 26.85 -14.20 -10.25
CA PRO A 345 26.59 -14.22 -11.70
C PRO A 345 25.37 -15.10 -12.02
N GLY A 346 24.50 -14.65 -12.92
CA GLY A 346 23.21 -15.29 -13.23
C GLY A 346 22.12 -15.12 -12.16
N GLY A 347 22.43 -14.46 -11.05
CA GLY A 347 21.47 -14.13 -9.99
C GLY A 347 20.47 -13.06 -10.44
N ARG A 348 19.27 -13.07 -9.84
CA ARG A 348 18.18 -12.12 -10.19
C ARG A 348 17.95 -11.11 -9.07
N LEU A 349 17.89 -9.85 -9.44
CA LEU A 349 17.44 -8.74 -8.60
C LEU A 349 16.04 -8.30 -9.03
N VAL A 350 15.15 -8.06 -8.07
CA VAL A 350 13.88 -7.35 -8.31
C VAL A 350 13.87 -6.10 -7.47
N TYR A 351 13.88 -4.94 -8.14
CA TYR A 351 13.64 -3.64 -7.51
C TYR A 351 12.15 -3.33 -7.59
N ALA A 352 11.54 -2.87 -6.49
CA ALA A 352 10.12 -2.57 -6.45
C ALA A 352 9.84 -1.37 -5.55
N THR A 353 8.79 -0.61 -5.89
CA THR A 353 8.27 0.49 -5.08
C THR A 353 6.74 0.49 -5.13
N CYS A 354 6.12 1.18 -4.17
CA CYS A 354 4.71 1.56 -4.24
C CYS A 354 4.56 3.05 -4.60
N SER A 355 5.42 3.56 -5.49
CA SER A 355 5.36 4.90 -6.06
C SER A 355 4.78 4.88 -7.47
N LEU A 356 4.17 6.01 -7.86
CA LEU A 356 3.70 6.27 -9.21
C LEU A 356 4.71 7.10 -10.03
N LEU A 357 5.76 7.63 -9.39
CA LEU A 357 6.66 8.60 -10.01
C LEU A 357 7.82 7.90 -10.72
N ALA A 358 8.06 8.25 -11.98
CA ALA A 358 9.21 7.77 -12.74
C ALA A 358 10.55 8.01 -12.02
N ALA A 359 10.61 9.12 -11.27
CA ALA A 359 11.76 9.54 -10.48
C ALA A 359 12.22 8.52 -9.41
N GLU A 360 11.31 7.68 -8.91
CA GLU A 360 11.62 6.61 -7.94
C GLU A 360 11.66 5.22 -8.60
N ASN A 361 11.32 5.15 -9.89
CA ASN A 361 11.03 3.92 -10.60
C ASN A 361 12.02 3.73 -11.75
N GLU A 362 11.64 4.12 -12.96
CA GLU A 362 12.43 4.00 -14.18
C GLU A 362 13.77 4.72 -14.06
N ASP A 363 13.79 5.93 -13.53
CA ASP A 363 15.01 6.74 -13.42
C ASP A 363 16.06 6.05 -12.55
N ILE A 364 15.63 5.42 -11.46
CA ILE A 364 16.51 4.68 -10.55
C ILE A 364 17.09 3.46 -11.24
N VAL A 365 16.25 2.69 -11.95
CA VAL A 365 16.66 1.48 -12.67
C VAL A 365 17.59 1.83 -13.84
N ALA A 366 17.27 2.85 -14.61
CA ALA A 366 18.08 3.30 -15.74
C ALA A 366 19.46 3.79 -15.30
N ALA A 367 19.52 4.63 -14.26
CA ALA A 367 20.78 5.08 -13.69
C ALA A 367 21.61 3.91 -13.13
N PHE A 368 20.97 2.95 -12.44
CA PHE A 368 21.64 1.77 -11.92
C PHE A 368 22.26 0.92 -13.03
N ILE A 369 21.55 0.64 -14.12
CA ILE A 369 22.07 -0.18 -15.23
C ILE A 369 23.21 0.54 -15.96
N ALA A 370 23.10 1.86 -16.15
CA ALA A 370 24.18 2.65 -16.74
C ALA A 370 25.45 2.62 -15.88
N ASP A 371 25.32 2.65 -14.55
CA ASP A 371 26.42 2.54 -13.58
C ASP A 371 26.97 1.10 -13.48
N ARG A 372 26.11 0.10 -13.69
CA ARG A 372 26.41 -1.33 -13.51
C ARG A 372 26.29 -2.09 -14.82
N GLY A 373 27.34 -1.99 -15.64
CA GLY A 373 27.44 -2.72 -16.92
C GLY A 373 27.39 -4.26 -16.81
N ASP A 374 27.49 -4.82 -15.59
CA ASP A 374 27.27 -6.24 -15.31
C ASP A 374 25.79 -6.61 -15.11
N PHE A 375 24.85 -5.67 -15.23
CA PHE A 375 23.41 -5.92 -15.09
C PHE A 375 22.64 -5.62 -16.38
N ARG A 376 21.57 -6.40 -16.61
CA ARG A 376 20.59 -6.16 -17.68
C ARG A 376 19.17 -6.38 -17.20
N LYS A 377 18.21 -5.65 -17.77
CA LYS A 377 16.77 -5.85 -17.53
C LYS A 377 16.34 -7.24 -18.02
N LEU A 378 15.36 -7.80 -17.32
CA LEU A 378 14.58 -8.95 -17.75
C LEU A 378 13.15 -8.48 -18.04
N HIS A 379 12.48 -9.10 -19.00
CA HIS A 379 11.12 -8.72 -19.35
C HIS A 379 10.12 -9.22 -18.29
N CYS A 380 9.50 -8.31 -17.53
CA CYS A 380 8.57 -8.67 -16.46
C CYS A 380 7.34 -9.46 -16.95
N GLY A 381 6.75 -9.07 -18.09
CA GLY A 381 5.63 -9.81 -18.69
C GLY A 381 5.95 -11.29 -18.97
N GLU A 382 7.06 -11.57 -19.66
CA GLU A 382 7.54 -12.95 -19.89
C GLU A 382 7.81 -13.71 -18.59
N LEU A 383 8.40 -13.07 -17.58
CA LEU A 383 8.64 -13.69 -16.28
C LEU A 383 7.33 -14.09 -15.58
N LEU A 384 6.29 -13.25 -15.65
CA LEU A 384 4.97 -13.55 -15.11
C LEU A 384 4.27 -14.65 -15.92
N ALA A 385 4.36 -14.61 -17.26
CA ALA A 385 3.81 -15.64 -18.13
C ALA A 385 4.42 -17.02 -17.85
N GLN A 386 5.74 -17.09 -17.57
CA GLN A 386 6.42 -18.32 -17.13
C GLN A 386 5.89 -18.86 -15.79
N GLN A 387 5.25 -18.02 -14.97
CA GLN A 387 4.58 -18.44 -13.74
C GLN A 387 3.08 -18.71 -13.94
N GLY A 388 2.59 -18.68 -15.19
CA GLY A 388 1.17 -18.85 -15.52
C GLY A 388 0.30 -17.63 -15.20
N ILE A 389 0.89 -16.45 -15.07
CA ILE A 389 0.19 -15.21 -14.75
C ILE A 389 -0.03 -14.40 -16.03
N ALA A 390 -1.28 -14.26 -16.45
CA ALA A 390 -1.69 -13.53 -17.66
C ALA A 390 -1.75 -12.01 -17.38
N LEU A 391 -0.58 -11.40 -17.18
CA LEU A 391 -0.42 -9.96 -17.03
C LEU A 391 0.86 -9.54 -17.76
N ASP A 392 0.71 -8.70 -18.78
CA ASP A 392 1.83 -8.15 -19.52
C ASP A 392 1.80 -6.62 -19.47
N THR A 393 2.81 -6.05 -18.81
CA THR A 393 3.04 -4.61 -18.73
C THR A 393 4.38 -4.23 -19.38
N GLY A 394 4.96 -5.14 -20.16
CA GLY A 394 6.24 -4.96 -20.83
C GLY A 394 7.46 -5.29 -19.96
N GLU A 395 8.57 -4.58 -20.21
CA GLU A 395 9.85 -4.83 -19.55
C GLU A 395 9.80 -4.63 -18.03
N CYS A 396 8.97 -3.71 -17.55
CA CYS A 396 8.77 -3.44 -16.13
C CYS A 396 7.32 -3.72 -15.73
N LEU A 397 7.10 -4.16 -14.49
CA LEU A 397 5.78 -4.21 -13.89
C LEU A 397 5.30 -2.81 -13.56
N ARG A 398 4.22 -2.34 -14.20
CA ARG A 398 3.57 -1.06 -13.89
C ARG A 398 2.10 -1.30 -13.62
N LEU A 399 1.73 -1.15 -12.36
CA LEU A 399 0.35 -1.32 -11.91
C LEU A 399 -0.23 0.03 -11.52
N ALA A 400 -1.50 0.20 -11.85
CA ALA A 400 -2.24 1.44 -11.66
C ALA A 400 -3.69 1.09 -11.31
N PRO A 401 -4.30 1.76 -10.31
CA PRO A 401 -5.64 1.39 -9.86
C PRO A 401 -6.73 1.50 -10.92
N HIS A 402 -6.65 2.48 -11.82
CA HIS A 402 -7.64 2.70 -12.88
C HIS A 402 -7.57 1.69 -14.03
N VAL A 403 -6.46 0.95 -14.17
CA VAL A 403 -6.28 -0.08 -15.21
C VAL A 403 -6.43 -1.48 -14.62
N HIS A 404 -5.83 -1.72 -13.45
CA HIS A 404 -5.62 -3.06 -12.90
C HIS A 404 -6.46 -3.34 -11.65
N GLY A 405 -7.09 -2.31 -11.05
CA GLY A 405 -7.80 -2.45 -9.77
C GLY A 405 -6.90 -2.66 -8.54
N THR A 406 -5.59 -2.86 -8.72
CA THR A 406 -4.60 -2.95 -7.64
C THR A 406 -4.16 -1.56 -7.14
N ASP A 407 -3.30 -1.49 -6.12
CA ASP A 407 -2.60 -0.24 -5.83
C ASP A 407 -1.63 0.13 -6.97
N GLY A 408 -1.19 1.38 -6.97
CA GLY A 408 -0.09 1.84 -7.81
C GLY A 408 1.21 1.18 -7.39
N PHE A 409 1.92 0.55 -8.32
CA PHE A 409 3.11 -0.24 -8.01
C PHE A 409 4.05 -0.34 -9.19
N PHE A 410 5.34 -0.35 -8.90
CA PHE A 410 6.39 -0.55 -9.89
C PHE A 410 7.30 -1.70 -9.49
N ALA A 411 7.72 -2.52 -10.46
CA ALA A 411 8.87 -3.40 -10.28
C ALA A 411 9.69 -3.58 -11.57
N ALA A 412 10.99 -3.72 -11.41
CA ALA A 412 11.92 -4.08 -12.47
C ALA A 412 12.72 -5.32 -12.06
N ALA A 413 12.72 -6.34 -12.91
CA ALA A 413 13.56 -7.51 -12.77
C ALA A 413 14.85 -7.31 -13.57
N MET A 414 15.99 -7.66 -12.97
CA MET A 414 17.31 -7.57 -13.58
C MET A 414 18.10 -8.84 -13.28
N THR A 415 19.04 -9.19 -14.14
CA THR A 415 20.00 -10.27 -13.90
C THR A 415 21.41 -9.72 -13.91
N ARG A 416 22.26 -10.29 -13.05
CA ARG A 416 23.70 -10.10 -13.12
C ARG A 416 24.28 -11.05 -14.18
N SER A 417 25.12 -10.55 -15.06
CA SER A 417 25.85 -11.34 -16.06
C SER A 417 26.97 -12.17 -15.45
#